data_AF-A0A9E1K010-F1
#
_entry.id   AF-A0A9E1K010-F1
#
_cell.length_a   1.000
_cell.length_b   1.000
_cell.length_c   1.000
_cell.angle_alpha   90.00
_cell.angle_beta   90.00
_cell.angle_gamma   90.00
#
_symmetry.space_group_name_H-M   'P 1'
#
loop_
_entity.id
_entity.type
_entity.pdbx_description
1 polymer ?
#
loop_
_entity_poly.entity_id
_entity_poly.type
_entity_poly.pdbx_seq_one_letter_code
_entity_poly.pdbx_strand_id
1 'polypeptide(L)'
;MFKIHRDAKRCSDKLLYSTSPFKTQFDIYYLSFIVGIGLGRSVQFEGAMTTDITRDVPKNFLEYRYSLAGLLLVSGLNNAGLPLNKTLVKSRVQELLDSHSQSFLSEKATELMNCFAFAGFEAMREEMPRVPEAHDFLIWYHNVMLPKCFQDDIWNFQDDIITG
;
A
#
# COMPACT_ATOMS: atom_id res chain seq x y z
N MET A 1 11.72 -7.99 -1.71
CA MET A 1 11.03 -8.70 -0.60
C MET A 1 10.03 -7.75 0.04
N PHE A 2 8.80 -8.21 0.23
CA PHE A 2 7.75 -7.44 0.89
C PHE A 2 7.90 -7.52 2.41
N LYS A 3 7.93 -6.35 3.05
CA LYS A 3 8.20 -6.16 4.47
C LYS A 3 7.22 -5.17 5.07
N ILE A 4 6.82 -5.42 6.30
CA ILE A 4 5.90 -4.57 7.06
C ILE A 4 6.31 -4.51 8.51
N HIS A 5 5.70 -3.61 9.28
CA HIS A 5 5.88 -3.51 10.72
C HIS A 5 5.77 -4.88 11.40
N ARG A 6 6.71 -5.22 12.29
CA ARG A 6 6.85 -6.55 12.92
C ARG A 6 5.56 -7.09 13.56
N ASP A 7 4.78 -6.20 14.19
CA ASP A 7 3.51 -6.56 14.84
C ASP A 7 2.39 -6.89 13.85
N ALA A 8 2.55 -6.57 12.57
CA ALA A 8 1.57 -6.91 11.53
C ALA A 8 1.47 -8.42 11.34
N LYS A 9 2.56 -9.18 11.50
CA LYS A 9 2.49 -10.64 11.45
C LYS A 9 1.52 -11.21 12.49
N ARG A 10 1.62 -10.73 13.74
CA ARG A 10 0.70 -11.13 14.82
C ARG A 10 -0.74 -10.71 14.54
N CYS A 11 -0.94 -9.55 13.90
CA CYS A 11 -2.27 -9.12 13.46
C CYS A 11 -2.83 -10.06 12.38
N SER A 12 -2.05 -10.32 11.33
CA SER A 12 -2.39 -11.22 10.24
C SER A 12 -2.71 -12.62 10.75
N ASP A 13 -1.91 -13.18 11.65
CA ASP A 13 -2.12 -14.54 12.16
C ASP A 13 -3.45 -14.67 12.93
N LYS A 14 -3.96 -13.58 13.55
CA LYS A 14 -5.30 -13.56 14.17
C LYS A 14 -6.43 -13.45 13.15
N LEU A 15 -6.17 -12.74 12.06
CA LEU A 15 -7.15 -12.52 10.99
C LEU A 15 -7.19 -13.68 10.00
N LEU A 16 -6.17 -14.54 9.96
CA LEU A 16 -6.05 -15.67 9.04
C LEU A 16 -6.52 -16.98 9.70
N TYR A 17 -7.75 -17.38 9.41
CA TYR A 17 -8.32 -18.68 9.77
C TYR A 17 -9.16 -19.23 8.62
N SER A 18 -9.58 -20.50 8.68
CA SER A 18 -10.13 -21.24 7.53
C SER A 18 -11.35 -20.60 6.87
N THR A 19 -12.22 -19.95 7.66
CA THR A 19 -13.42 -19.24 7.18
C THR A 19 -13.21 -17.73 7.02
N SER A 20 -11.99 -17.24 7.21
CA SER A 20 -11.67 -15.82 7.08
C SER A 20 -11.77 -15.34 5.63
N PRO A 21 -12.20 -14.08 5.40
CA PRO A 21 -12.06 -13.43 4.09
C PRO A 21 -10.60 -13.25 3.67
N PHE A 22 -9.66 -13.18 4.63
CA PHE A 22 -8.22 -13.08 4.36
C PHE A 22 -7.64 -14.45 4.05
N LYS A 23 -6.83 -14.52 3.00
CA LYS A 23 -6.22 -15.76 2.48
C LYS A 23 -4.71 -15.78 2.69
N THR A 24 -4.08 -14.62 2.73
CA THR A 24 -2.63 -14.49 2.88
C THR A 24 -2.26 -13.31 3.78
N GLN A 25 -1.06 -13.35 4.36
CA GLN A 25 -0.52 -12.18 5.07
C GLN A 25 -0.34 -10.97 4.13
N PHE A 26 -0.29 -11.19 2.81
CA PHE A 26 -0.24 -10.12 1.83
C PHE A 26 -1.54 -9.32 1.74
N ASP A 27 -2.69 -9.88 2.15
CA ASP A 27 -3.95 -9.14 2.17
C ASP A 27 -3.87 -8.01 3.21
N ILE A 28 -3.34 -8.30 4.40
CA ILE A 28 -3.11 -7.30 5.45
C ILE A 28 -2.02 -6.32 5.04
N TYR A 29 -0.97 -6.80 4.36
CA TYR A 29 0.05 -5.92 3.77
C TYR A 29 -0.58 -4.92 2.79
N TYR A 30 -1.43 -5.39 1.87
CA TYR A 30 -2.07 -4.57 0.87
C TYR A 30 -3.03 -3.55 1.49
N LEU A 31 -3.85 -3.95 2.47
CA LEU A 31 -4.75 -3.03 3.18
C LEU A 31 -3.97 -1.95 3.94
N SER A 32 -2.84 -2.32 4.54
CA SER A 32 -1.93 -1.37 5.19
C SER A 32 -1.30 -0.42 4.18
N PHE A 33 -0.89 -0.94 3.02
CA PHE A 33 -0.37 -0.13 1.91
C PHE A 33 -1.40 0.90 1.43
N ILE A 34 -2.66 0.50 1.22
CA ILE A 34 -3.73 1.43 0.83
C ILE A 34 -3.95 2.52 1.88
N VAL A 35 -3.91 2.19 3.17
CA VAL A 35 -4.01 3.19 4.25
C VAL A 35 -2.85 4.17 4.21
N GLY A 36 -1.62 3.68 4.07
CA GLY A 36 -0.44 4.55 4.00
C GLY A 36 -0.50 5.50 2.81
N ILE A 37 -0.90 4.99 1.65
CA ILE A 37 -1.11 5.77 0.44
C ILE A 37 -2.20 6.82 0.63
N GLY A 38 -3.38 6.43 1.11
CA GLY A 38 -4.51 7.34 1.28
C GLY A 38 -4.22 8.46 2.27
N LEU A 39 -3.55 8.15 3.38
CA LEU A 39 -3.13 9.15 4.36
C LEU A 39 -1.91 9.98 3.91
N GLY A 40 -1.30 9.68 2.75
CA GLY A 40 -0.04 10.29 2.32
C GLY A 40 1.14 10.01 3.27
N ARG A 41 1.06 8.95 4.09
CA ARG A 41 2.08 8.61 5.10
C ARG A 41 3.02 7.53 4.57
N SER A 42 4.31 7.84 4.53
CA SER A 42 5.37 6.87 4.26
C SER A 42 6.51 7.05 5.25
N VAL A 43 7.04 5.96 5.80
CA VAL A 43 8.15 6.00 6.75
C VAL A 43 9.28 5.12 6.25
N GLN A 44 10.50 5.67 6.19
CA GLN A 44 11.68 4.83 6.09
C GLN A 44 11.95 4.18 7.44
N PHE A 45 12.18 2.88 7.43
CA PHE A 45 12.37 2.09 8.64
C PHE A 45 13.69 1.33 8.60
N GLU A 46 14.21 1.03 9.79
CA GLU A 46 15.34 0.13 9.96
C GLU A 46 14.87 -1.33 10.09
N GLY A 47 15.73 -2.28 9.73
CA GLY A 47 15.37 -3.71 9.61
C GLY A 47 14.73 -4.32 10.86
N ALA A 48 15.15 -3.91 12.07
CA ALA A 48 14.67 -4.46 13.34
C ALA A 48 13.17 -4.19 13.64
N MET A 49 12.56 -3.22 12.95
CA MET A 49 11.15 -2.87 13.12
C MET A 49 10.24 -3.63 12.16
N THR A 50 10.81 -4.44 11.27
CA THR A 50 10.05 -5.11 10.19
C THR A 50 10.11 -6.63 10.24
N THR A 51 9.20 -7.25 9.52
CA THR A 51 9.19 -8.69 9.27
C THR A 51 8.87 -8.96 7.80
N ASP A 52 9.46 -10.02 7.26
CA ASP A 52 9.24 -10.44 5.88
C ASP A 52 7.89 -11.14 5.76
N ILE A 53 7.12 -10.78 4.72
CA ILE A 53 5.81 -11.37 4.43
C ILE A 53 5.90 -12.37 3.30
N THR A 54 6.48 -11.94 2.18
CA THR A 54 6.68 -12.78 0.99
C THR A 54 7.79 -12.19 0.15
N ARG A 55 8.45 -13.05 -0.63
CA ARG A 55 9.44 -12.61 -1.61
C ARG A 55 8.76 -11.95 -2.81
N ASP A 56 7.69 -12.58 -3.29
CA ASP A 56 7.03 -12.25 -4.56
C ASP A 56 5.57 -11.84 -4.33
N VAL A 57 5.03 -11.05 -5.27
CA VAL A 57 3.61 -10.69 -5.29
C VAL A 57 2.78 -11.98 -5.47
N PRO A 58 1.79 -12.25 -4.60
CA PRO A 58 0.96 -13.44 -4.73
C PRO A 58 0.23 -13.49 -6.09
N LYS A 59 0.00 -14.70 -6.62
CA LYS A 59 -0.55 -14.90 -7.97
C LYS A 59 -1.86 -14.16 -8.23
N ASN A 60 -2.74 -14.11 -7.22
CA ASN A 60 -4.02 -13.41 -7.28
C ASN A 60 -3.90 -11.88 -7.33
N PHE A 61 -2.72 -11.31 -7.07
CA PHE A 61 -2.44 -9.89 -7.22
C PHE A 61 -1.75 -9.54 -8.55
N LEU A 62 -1.32 -10.54 -9.33
CA LEU A 62 -0.58 -10.30 -10.58
C LEU A 62 -1.42 -9.61 -11.65
N GLU A 63 -2.74 -9.82 -11.67
CA GLU A 63 -3.64 -9.11 -12.60
C GLU A 63 -3.76 -7.61 -12.28
N TYR A 64 -3.58 -7.23 -11.01
CA TYR A 64 -3.67 -5.84 -10.55
C TYR A 64 -2.33 -5.10 -10.52
N ARG A 65 -1.24 -5.72 -11.00
CA ARG A 65 0.12 -5.18 -10.90
C ARG A 65 0.30 -3.79 -11.53
N TYR A 66 -0.37 -3.52 -12.65
CA TYR A 66 -0.30 -2.19 -13.28
C TYR A 66 -1.05 -1.14 -12.48
N SER A 67 -2.17 -1.52 -11.84
CA SER A 67 -2.90 -0.62 -10.93
C SER A 67 -2.06 -0.30 -9.69
N LEU A 68 -1.38 -1.30 -9.12
CA LEU A 68 -0.44 -1.09 -8.00
C LEU A 68 0.69 -0.12 -8.39
N ALA A 69 1.29 -0.32 -9.55
CA ALA A 69 2.35 0.56 -10.04
C ALA A 69 1.86 1.99 -10.32
N GLY A 70 0.68 2.14 -10.94
CA GLY A 70 0.04 3.43 -11.15
C GLY A 70 -0.25 4.16 -9.84
N LEU A 71 -0.75 3.43 -8.83
CA LEU A 71 -1.01 3.98 -7.51
C LEU A 71 0.29 4.46 -6.84
N LEU A 72 1.37 3.67 -6.89
CA LEU A 72 2.70 4.06 -6.39
C LEU A 72 3.24 5.30 -7.07
N LEU A 73 3.10 5.38 -8.39
CA LEU A 73 3.56 6.52 -9.19
C LEU A 73 2.86 7.80 -8.75
N VAL A 74 1.53 7.80 -8.74
CA VAL A 74 0.72 8.96 -8.38
C VAL A 74 1.01 9.38 -6.94
N SER A 75 0.98 8.42 -6.02
CA SER A 75 1.18 8.70 -4.59
C SER A 75 2.60 9.17 -4.28
N GLY A 76 3.60 8.60 -4.95
CA GLY A 76 4.99 9.03 -4.82
C GLY A 76 5.24 10.44 -5.35
N LEU A 77 4.58 10.83 -6.44
CA LEU A 77 4.67 12.19 -7.00
C LEU A 77 3.95 13.20 -6.11
N ASN A 78 2.73 12.87 -5.66
CA ASN A 78 1.96 13.72 -4.75
C ASN A 78 2.68 13.93 -3.42
N ASN A 79 3.21 12.86 -2.80
CA ASN A 79 3.95 12.94 -1.54
C ASN A 79 5.25 13.75 -1.67
N ALA A 80 5.85 13.79 -2.86
CA ALA A 80 7.03 14.60 -3.14
C ALA A 80 6.70 16.08 -3.47
N GLY A 81 5.42 16.46 -3.51
CA GLY A 81 4.97 17.79 -3.94
C GLY A 81 5.32 18.10 -5.40
N LEU A 82 5.54 17.06 -6.22
CA LEU A 82 6.00 17.22 -7.59
C LEU A 82 4.80 17.26 -8.55
N PRO A 83 4.80 18.19 -9.52
CA PRO A 83 3.73 18.25 -10.50
C PRO A 83 3.73 17.01 -11.39
N LEU A 84 2.54 16.59 -11.83
CA LEU A 84 2.35 15.52 -12.82
C LEU A 84 2.79 15.98 -14.22
N ASN A 85 4.08 16.22 -14.41
CA ASN A 85 4.64 16.53 -15.74
C ASN A 85 5.13 15.25 -16.43
N LYS A 86 5.01 15.22 -17.76
CA LYS A 86 5.31 14.04 -18.58
C LYS A 86 6.73 13.49 -18.39
N THR A 87 7.73 14.37 -18.24
CA THR A 87 9.14 13.99 -18.13
C THR A 87 9.42 13.29 -16.81
N LEU A 88 8.91 13.86 -15.71
CA LEU A 88 9.07 13.32 -14.37
C LEU A 88 8.28 12.02 -14.19
N VAL A 89 7.05 11.99 -14.70
CA VAL A 89 6.23 10.77 -14.77
C VAL A 89 7.00 9.67 -15.49
N LYS A 90 7.58 9.95 -16.66
CA LYS A 90 8.36 8.97 -17.42
C LYS A 90 9.57 8.46 -16.63
N SER A 91 10.31 9.36 -15.96
CA SER A 91 11.46 8.97 -15.11
C SER A 91 11.01 8.04 -13.99
N ARG A 92 9.95 8.41 -13.26
CA ARG A 92 9.43 7.61 -12.15
C ARG A 92 8.87 6.26 -12.60
N VAL A 93 8.21 6.21 -13.76
CA VAL A 93 7.77 4.94 -14.35
C VAL A 93 8.96 4.03 -14.61
N GLN A 94 10.06 4.56 -15.15
CA GLN A 94 11.29 3.78 -15.40
C GLN A 94 11.95 3.30 -14.10
N GLU A 95 11.84 4.06 -13.01
CA GLU A 95 12.38 3.66 -11.71
C GLU A 95 11.52 2.62 -11.00
N LEU A 96 10.20 2.66 -11.18
CA LEU A 96 9.24 1.81 -10.46
C LEU A 96 8.91 0.50 -11.20
N LEU A 97 9.00 0.50 -12.53
CA LEU A 97 8.66 -0.67 -13.35
C LEU A 97 9.91 -1.42 -13.81
N ASP A 98 9.86 -2.74 -13.72
CA ASP A 98 10.88 -3.63 -14.27
C ASP A 98 10.21 -4.79 -15.03
N SER A 99 10.33 -4.80 -16.35
CA SER A 99 9.75 -5.83 -17.23
C SER A 99 10.36 -7.23 -17.06
N HIS A 100 11.50 -7.34 -16.40
CA HIS A 100 12.16 -8.61 -16.12
C HIS A 100 11.75 -9.20 -14.77
N SER A 101 11.09 -8.40 -13.91
CA SER A 101 10.56 -8.87 -12.64
C SER A 101 9.22 -9.60 -12.80
N GLN A 102 8.96 -10.61 -11.97
CA GLN A 102 7.71 -11.37 -12.02
C GLN A 102 6.47 -10.51 -11.70
N SER A 103 6.66 -9.50 -10.84
CA SER A 103 5.62 -8.55 -10.40
C SER A 103 5.50 -7.32 -11.30
N PHE A 104 6.38 -7.14 -12.29
CA PHE A 104 6.60 -5.88 -13.03
C PHE A 104 7.06 -4.70 -12.17
N LEU A 105 7.32 -4.91 -10.88
CA LEU A 105 7.79 -3.90 -9.94
C LEU A 105 9.29 -4.03 -9.74
N SER A 106 10.01 -2.91 -9.82
CA SER A 106 11.41 -2.87 -9.44
C SER A 106 11.59 -3.12 -7.93
N GLU A 107 12.83 -3.40 -7.52
CA GLU A 107 13.17 -3.43 -6.09
C GLU A 107 12.82 -2.10 -5.41
N LYS A 108 13.02 -0.97 -6.12
CA LYS A 108 12.71 0.35 -5.59
C LYS A 108 11.21 0.56 -5.36
N ALA A 109 10.38 0.06 -6.27
CA ALA A 109 8.94 0.07 -6.08
C ALA A 109 8.55 -0.78 -4.86
N THR A 110 9.15 -1.96 -4.69
CA THR A 110 8.90 -2.82 -3.53
C THR A 110 9.28 -2.13 -2.22
N GLU A 111 10.43 -1.45 -2.17
CA GLU A 111 10.84 -0.64 -1.01
C GLU A 111 9.82 0.45 -0.69
N LEU A 112 9.39 1.20 -1.71
CA LEU A 112 8.43 2.28 -1.53
C LEU A 112 7.08 1.75 -1.04
N MET A 113 6.61 0.63 -1.59
CA MET A 113 5.40 -0.05 -1.07
C MET A 113 5.56 -0.42 0.39
N ASN A 114 6.72 -0.95 0.79
CA ASN A 114 6.95 -1.32 2.18
C ASN A 114 6.88 -0.09 3.09
N CYS A 115 7.44 1.05 2.68
CA CYS A 115 7.39 2.30 3.46
C CYS A 115 5.95 2.79 3.70
N PHE A 116 5.10 2.72 2.67
CA PHE A 116 3.67 3.03 2.79
C PHE A 116 2.94 1.98 3.64
N ALA A 117 3.18 0.69 3.41
CA ALA A 117 2.54 -0.38 4.16
C ALA A 117 2.89 -0.33 5.65
N PHE A 118 4.13 0.00 5.99
CA PHE A 118 4.58 0.19 7.36
C PHE A 118 3.80 1.33 8.04
N ALA A 119 3.84 2.52 7.44
CA ALA A 119 3.19 3.69 7.99
C ALA A 119 1.66 3.53 8.08
N GLY A 120 1.06 2.88 7.09
CA GLY A 120 -0.37 2.60 7.12
C GLY A 120 -0.76 1.58 8.18
N PHE A 121 0.09 0.60 8.46
CA PHE A 121 -0.14 -0.31 9.59
C PHE A 121 -0.03 0.40 10.95
N GLU A 122 0.93 1.31 11.11
CA GLU A 122 1.02 2.15 12.32
C GLU A 122 -0.24 2.98 12.49
N ALA A 123 -0.70 3.66 11.44
CA ALA A 123 -1.94 4.44 11.47
C ALA A 123 -3.17 3.58 11.82
N MET A 124 -3.28 2.37 11.26
CA MET A 124 -4.34 1.44 11.64
C MET A 124 -4.28 1.06 13.12
N ARG A 125 -3.09 0.90 13.69
CA ARG A 125 -2.92 0.53 15.10
C ARG A 125 -3.22 1.66 16.08
N GLU A 126 -2.96 2.90 15.70
CA GLU A 126 -3.35 4.08 16.49
C GLU A 126 -4.87 4.09 16.73
N GLU A 127 -5.64 3.69 15.73
CA GLU A 127 -7.10 3.67 15.71
C GLU A 127 -7.71 2.35 16.22
N MET A 128 -6.92 1.27 16.16
CA MET A 128 -7.34 -0.09 16.52
C MET A 128 -6.37 -0.69 17.55
N PRO A 129 -6.49 -0.31 18.84
CA PRO A 129 -5.57 -0.77 19.89
C PRO A 129 -5.64 -2.28 20.13
N ARG A 130 -6.77 -2.92 19.78
CA ARG A 130 -6.96 -4.37 19.81
C ARG A 130 -7.46 -4.87 18.46
N VAL A 131 -6.77 -5.87 17.91
CA VAL A 131 -7.17 -6.55 16.67
C VAL A 131 -8.50 -7.30 16.90
N PRO A 132 -9.57 -6.96 16.18
CA PRO A 132 -10.87 -7.63 16.27
C PRO A 132 -10.88 -8.90 15.41
N GLU A 133 -12.03 -9.59 15.39
CA GLU A 133 -12.25 -10.71 14.47
C GLU A 133 -12.27 -10.23 13.00
N ALA A 134 -12.04 -11.13 12.05
CA ALA A 134 -11.83 -10.73 10.65
C ALA A 134 -13.02 -10.00 10.01
N HIS A 135 -14.25 -10.35 10.39
CA HIS A 135 -15.45 -9.65 9.92
C HIS A 135 -15.51 -8.20 10.43
N ASP A 136 -15.33 -8.03 11.74
CA ASP A 136 -15.34 -6.73 12.40
C ASP A 136 -14.18 -5.86 11.91
N PHE A 137 -13.02 -6.46 11.60
CA PHE A 137 -11.90 -5.77 10.98
C PHE A 137 -12.30 -5.12 9.66
N LEU A 138 -13.00 -5.85 8.76
CA LEU A 138 -13.40 -5.29 7.47
C LEU A 138 -14.45 -4.19 7.61
N ILE A 139 -15.41 -4.35 8.53
CA ILE A 139 -16.39 -3.30 8.84
C ILE A 139 -15.68 -2.05 9.34
N TRP A 140 -14.77 -2.21 10.30
CA TRP A 140 -13.98 -1.11 10.83
C TRP A 140 -13.12 -0.46 9.74
N TYR A 141 -12.43 -1.25 8.93
CA TYR A 141 -11.59 -0.75 7.84
C TYR A 141 -12.41 0.10 6.86
N HIS A 142 -13.58 -0.39 6.47
CA HIS A 142 -14.49 0.33 5.57
C HIS A 142 -15.08 1.59 6.20
N ASN A 143 -15.54 1.54 7.44
CA ASN A 143 -16.28 2.64 8.06
C ASN A 143 -15.39 3.70 8.71
N VAL A 144 -14.14 3.33 9.07
CA VAL A 144 -13.24 4.21 9.82
C VAL A 144 -12.02 4.58 8.97
N MET A 145 -11.31 3.60 8.41
CA MET A 145 -10.04 3.86 7.74
C MET A 145 -10.23 4.45 6.34
N LEU A 146 -11.06 3.85 5.49
CA LEU A 146 -11.26 4.34 4.13
C LEU A 146 -11.74 5.80 4.08
N PRO A 147 -12.70 6.25 4.90
CA PRO A 147 -13.08 7.66 4.92
C PRO A 147 -11.89 8.56 5.25
N LYS A 148 -11.09 8.23 6.27
CA LYS A 148 -9.89 9.02 6.62
C LYS A 148 -8.85 9.09 5.51
N CYS A 149 -8.77 8.04 4.68
CA CYS A 149 -7.79 7.92 3.60
C CYS A 149 -8.14 8.72 2.34
N PHE A 150 -9.43 8.99 2.10
CA PHE A 150 -9.91 9.53 0.82
C PHE A 150 -10.87 10.72 1.02
N GLN A 151 -10.73 11.44 2.13
CA GLN A 151 -11.51 12.63 2.46
C GLN A 151 -10.99 13.91 1.78
N ASP A 152 -9.70 13.96 1.43
CA ASP A 152 -9.06 15.14 0.84
C ASP A 152 -9.03 15.10 -0.70
N ASP A 153 -9.06 16.28 -1.32
CA ASP A 153 -9.06 16.52 -2.78
C ASP A 153 -7.85 15.94 -3.54
N ILE A 154 -6.90 15.31 -2.86
CA ILE A 154 -5.69 14.68 -3.43
C ILE A 154 -6.05 13.60 -4.46
N TRP A 155 -7.22 12.96 -4.30
CA TRP A 155 -7.75 11.95 -5.21
C TRP A 155 -8.85 12.48 -6.15
N ASN A 156 -9.23 13.76 -6.00
CA ASN A 156 -10.10 14.45 -6.94
C ASN A 156 -9.25 14.96 -8.10
N PHE A 157 -8.93 14.07 -9.04
CA PHE A 157 -8.37 14.45 -10.33
C PHE A 157 -9.45 15.25 -11.08
N GLN A 158 -9.45 16.58 -10.95
CA GLN A 158 -10.23 17.42 -11.85
C GLN A 158 -9.74 17.19 -13.29
N ASP A 159 -10.68 17.09 -14.22
CA ASP A 159 -10.54 16.76 -15.65
C ASP A 159 -9.73 17.78 -16.48
N ASP A 160 -8.69 18.40 -15.93
CA ASP A 160 -7.92 19.47 -16.59
C ASP A 160 -6.94 18.97 -17.67
N ILE A 161 -7.09 17.74 -18.16
CA ILE A 161 -6.21 17.15 -19.19
C ILE A 161 -6.86 17.11 -20.59
N ILE A 162 -8.08 17.62 -20.78
CA ILE A 162 -8.71 17.70 -22.12
C ILE A 162 -9.11 19.12 -22.52
N THR A 163 -8.17 20.07 -22.42
CA THR A 163 -8.17 21.27 -23.29
C THR A 163 -6.73 21.79 -23.43
N GLY A 164 -6.03 21.35 -24.48
CA GLY A 164 -4.69 21.82 -24.82
C GLY A 164 -4.10 21.08 -26.02
#